data_AF-R7HJZ5-F1
#
_entry.id   AF-R7HJZ5-F1
#
_cell.length_a   1.000
_cell.length_b   1.000
_cell.length_c   1.000
_cell.angle_alpha   90.00
_cell.angle_beta   90.00
_cell.angle_gamma   90.00
#
_symmetry.space_group_name_H-M   'P 1'
#
loop_
_entity.id
_entity.type
_entity.pdbx_description
1 polymer ?
#
loop_
_entity_poly.entity_id
_entity_poly.type
_entity_poly.pdbx_seq_one_letter_code
_entity_poly.pdbx_strand_id
1 'polypeptide(L)'
;MIDIVRIGVDCTINDPVDVRCGGPEYLGFDFNVRKEDSKEMLNFIKEALNSLEVPCKRIYIYAEFKGNEDRICSKEKIMKDICKDANYLKHEAEREYRYNLYRR
;
A
#
# COMPACT_ATOMS: atom_id res chain seq x y z
N MET A 1 -5.85 -23.58 -9.90
CA MET A 1 -5.29 -22.22 -10.01
C MET A 1 -6.45 -21.25 -10.03
N ILE A 2 -6.38 -20.22 -9.18
CA ILE A 2 -7.40 -19.19 -9.02
C ILE A 2 -6.99 -17.91 -9.74
N ASP A 3 -7.97 -17.08 -10.11
CA ASP A 3 -7.71 -15.74 -10.68
C ASP A 3 -7.42 -14.75 -9.54
N ILE A 4 -6.23 -14.16 -9.58
CA ILE A 4 -5.71 -13.25 -8.55
C ILE A 4 -5.53 -11.88 -9.18
N VAL A 5 -5.90 -10.83 -8.45
CA VAL A 5 -5.51 -9.46 -8.76
C VAL A 5 -4.53 -8.94 -7.71
N ARG A 6 -3.58 -8.11 -8.15
CA ARG A 6 -2.66 -7.41 -7.25
C ARG A 6 -3.07 -5.95 -7.12
N ILE A 7 -3.38 -5.58 -5.89
CA ILE A 7 -3.74 -4.22 -5.48
C ILE A 7 -2.46 -3.55 -4.97
N GLY A 8 -2.07 -2.46 -5.62
CA GLY A 8 -1.02 -1.55 -5.15
C GLY A 8 -1.64 -0.40 -4.35
N VAL A 9 -0.96 -0.04 -3.27
CA VAL A 9 -1.31 1.06 -2.37
C VAL A 9 -0.08 1.95 -2.25
N ASP A 10 -0.15 3.16 -2.80
CA ASP A 10 0.91 4.16 -2.66
C ASP A 10 0.54 5.09 -1.50
N CYS A 11 1.32 5.08 -0.41
CA CYS A 11 1.04 5.86 0.80
C CYS A 11 1.75 7.22 0.79
N THR A 12 3.06 7.25 0.56
CA THR A 12 3.89 8.48 0.56
C THR A 12 5.11 8.30 -0.33
N ILE A 13 5.72 9.42 -0.76
CA ILE A 13 6.95 9.39 -1.56
C ILE A 13 8.10 8.93 -0.66
N ASN A 14 8.92 8.03 -1.18
CA ASN A 14 10.07 7.51 -0.46
C ASN A 14 11.18 8.56 -0.30
N ASP A 15 12.18 8.30 0.53
CA ASP A 15 13.33 9.19 0.62
C ASP A 15 14.08 9.26 -0.73
N PRO A 16 14.39 10.46 -1.25
CA PRO A 16 15.11 10.59 -2.52
C PRO A 16 16.47 9.88 -2.55
N VAL A 17 17.13 9.71 -1.40
CA VAL A 17 18.37 8.93 -1.28
C VAL A 17 18.06 7.46 -1.52
N ASP A 18 17.03 6.92 -0.88
CA ASP A 18 16.63 5.51 -1.03
C ASP A 18 16.23 5.21 -2.48
N VAL A 19 15.49 6.11 -3.13
CA VAL A 19 15.16 5.98 -4.55
C VAL A 19 16.42 5.93 -5.43
N ARG A 20 17.40 6.81 -5.18
CA ARG A 20 18.69 6.79 -5.91
C ARG A 20 19.50 5.52 -5.68
N CYS A 21 19.30 4.87 -4.53
CA CYS A 21 19.90 3.58 -4.19
C CYS A 21 19.10 2.38 -4.72
N GLY A 22 18.06 2.60 -5.53
CA GLY A 22 17.26 1.53 -6.15
C GLY A 22 15.99 1.16 -5.38
N GLY A 23 15.63 1.91 -4.33
CA GLY A 23 14.36 1.79 -3.64
C GLY A 23 13.17 2.23 -4.51
N PRO A 24 11.93 1.85 -4.12
CA PRO A 24 10.74 2.26 -4.85
C PRO A 24 10.49 3.76 -4.69
N GLU A 25 9.83 4.36 -5.69
CA GLU A 25 9.44 5.78 -5.66
C GLU A 25 8.42 6.08 -4.56
N TYR A 26 7.50 5.14 -4.33
CA TYR A 26 6.47 5.24 -3.30
C TYR A 26 6.65 4.13 -2.26
N LEU A 27 6.44 4.50 -1.00
CA LEU A 27 6.26 3.56 0.10
C LEU A 27 4.78 3.19 0.21
N GLY A 28 4.52 1.93 0.53
CA GLY A 28 3.17 1.43 0.69
C GLY A 28 3.11 -0.09 0.59
N PHE A 29 2.04 -0.62 -0.01
CA PHE A 29 1.72 -2.04 0.07
C PHE A 29 1.32 -2.66 -1.25
N ASP A 30 1.55 -3.97 -1.34
CA ASP A 30 1.05 -4.83 -2.40
C ASP A 30 0.25 -5.98 -1.79
N PHE A 31 -1.02 -6.11 -2.18
CA PHE A 31 -1.87 -7.20 -1.72
C PHE A 31 -2.41 -8.01 -2.89
N ASN A 32 -2.21 -9.33 -2.82
CA ASN A 32 -2.83 -10.27 -3.72
C ASN A 32 -4.19 -10.67 -3.15
N VAL A 33 -5.26 -10.52 -3.94
CA VAL A 33 -6.61 -10.90 -3.53
C VAL A 33 -7.30 -11.68 -4.64
N ARG A 34 -8.35 -12.42 -4.31
CA ARG A 34 -9.17 -13.08 -5.33
C ARG A 34 -9.79 -12.03 -6.24
N LYS A 35 -9.86 -12.30 -7.53
CA LYS A 35 -10.46 -11.37 -8.52
C LYS A 35 -11.92 -11.05 -8.17
N GLU A 36 -12.68 -12.06 -7.75
CA GLU A 36 -14.09 -11.92 -7.36
C GLU A 36 -14.30 -11.00 -6.14
N ASP A 37 -13.37 -11.00 -5.19
CA ASP A 37 -13.45 -10.19 -3.95
C ASP A 37 -12.78 -8.81 -4.10
N SER A 38 -12.18 -8.52 -5.25
CA SER A 38 -11.32 -7.34 -5.45
C SER A 38 -11.96 -6.02 -5.03
N LYS A 39 -13.24 -5.81 -5.34
CA LYS A 39 -13.98 -4.60 -4.97
C LYS A 39 -14.18 -4.47 -3.47
N GLU A 40 -14.51 -5.57 -2.79
CA GLU A 40 -14.66 -5.60 -1.34
C GLU A 40 -13.33 -5.33 -0.65
N MET A 41 -12.26 -5.99 -1.12
CA MET A 41 -10.92 -5.84 -0.55
C MET A 41 -10.34 -4.44 -0.76
N LEU A 42 -10.60 -3.81 -1.89
CA LEU A 42 -10.25 -2.40 -2.13
C LEU A 42 -10.90 -1.46 -1.10
N ASN A 43 -12.18 -1.67 -0.79
CA ASN A 43 -12.88 -0.86 0.21
C ASN A 43 -12.34 -1.13 1.62
N PHE A 44 -12.11 -2.40 1.96
CA PHE A 44 -11.52 -2.78 3.24
C PHE A 44 -10.14 -2.13 3.45
N ILE A 45 -9.26 -2.16 2.45
CA ILE A 45 -7.95 -1.52 2.52
C ILE A 45 -8.09 -0.01 2.75
N LYS A 46 -9.00 0.66 2.03
CA LYS A 46 -9.28 2.10 2.22
C LYS A 46 -9.74 2.41 3.64
N GLU A 47 -10.68 1.63 4.16
CA GLU A 47 -11.19 1.80 5.53
C GLU A 47 -10.11 1.54 6.57
N ALA A 48 -9.27 0.51 6.38
CA ALA A 48 -8.15 0.21 7.25
C ALA A 48 -7.13 1.36 7.30
N LEU A 49 -6.70 1.87 6.14
CA LEU A 49 -5.78 3.02 6.06
C LEU A 49 -6.38 4.25 6.75
N ASN A 50 -7.66 4.56 6.48
CA ASN A 50 -8.35 5.69 7.11
C ASN A 50 -8.46 5.52 8.63
N SER A 51 -8.83 4.34 9.12
CA SER A 51 -8.99 4.05 10.55
C SER A 51 -7.68 4.19 11.34
N LEU A 52 -6.57 3.90 10.67
CA LEU A 52 -5.22 4.01 11.23
C LEU A 52 -4.56 5.35 10.88
N GLU A 53 -5.28 6.26 10.20
CA GLU A 53 -4.78 7.56 9.69
C GLU A 53 -3.49 7.44 8.87
N VAL A 54 -3.32 6.34 8.13
CA VAL A 54 -2.19 6.13 7.24
C VAL A 54 -2.42 6.93 5.96
N PRO A 55 -1.45 7.74 5.50
CA PRO A 55 -1.59 8.51 4.27
C PRO A 55 -1.79 7.57 3.07
N CYS A 56 -2.65 7.99 2.15
CA CYS A 56 -2.96 7.22 0.96
C CYS A 56 -3.06 8.16 -0.24
N LYS A 57 -2.11 8.08 -1.17
CA LYS A 57 -2.13 8.84 -2.42
C LYS A 57 -2.91 8.13 -3.51
N ARG A 58 -2.72 6.81 -3.62
CA ARG A 58 -3.33 6.02 -4.70
C ARG A 58 -3.57 4.59 -4.26
N ILE A 59 -4.69 4.03 -4.71
CA ILE A 59 -4.98 2.60 -4.63
C ILE A 59 -5.46 2.15 -6.00
N TYR A 60 -4.87 1.09 -6.53
CA TYR A 60 -5.12 0.65 -7.91
C TYR A 60 -4.82 -0.83 -8.07
N ILE A 61 -5.51 -1.48 -9.01
CA ILE A 61 -5.15 -2.82 -9.48
C ILE A 61 -4.14 -2.64 -10.62
N TYR A 62 -3.00 -3.31 -10.55
CA TYR A 62 -1.96 -3.19 -11.59
C TYR A 62 -1.55 -4.53 -12.22
N ALA A 63 -1.99 -5.66 -11.67
CA ALA A 63 -1.75 -6.96 -12.26
C ALA A 63 -2.92 -7.92 -12.03
N GLU A 64 -3.14 -8.80 -12.99
CA GLU A 64 -4.05 -9.94 -12.89
C GLU A 64 -3.31 -11.18 -13.41
N PHE A 65 -3.36 -12.28 -12.67
CA PHE A 65 -2.69 -13.52 -13.02
C PHE A 65 -3.33 -14.73 -12.35
N LYS A 66 -3.09 -15.93 -12.91
CA LYS A 66 -3.49 -17.17 -12.27
C LYS A 66 -2.44 -17.64 -11.27
N GLY A 67 -2.87 -18.06 -10.09
CA GLY A 67 -1.97 -18.49 -9.03
C GLY A 67 -2.57 -19.51 -8.07
N ASN A 68 -1.84 -19.75 -6.98
CA ASN A 68 -2.25 -20.62 -5.89
C ASN A 68 -2.85 -19.81 -4.73
N GLU A 69 -3.64 -20.49 -3.91
CA GLU A 69 -4.37 -19.93 -2.79
C GLU A 69 -3.46 -19.33 -1.70
N ASP A 70 -2.27 -19.90 -1.49
CA ASP A 70 -1.28 -19.45 -0.49
C ASP A 70 -0.77 -18.03 -0.73
N ARG A 71 -0.96 -17.50 -1.95
CA ARG A 71 -0.56 -16.13 -2.30
C ARG A 71 -1.60 -15.09 -1.88
N ILE A 72 -2.82 -15.49 -1.53
CA ILE A 72 -3.91 -14.57 -1.18
C ILE A 72 -3.71 -13.99 0.22
N CYS A 73 -3.85 -12.68 0.33
CA CYS A 73 -3.81 -11.97 1.59
C CYS A 73 -5.21 -11.95 2.23
N SER A 74 -5.33 -12.50 3.44
CA SER A 74 -6.56 -12.37 4.23
C SER A 74 -6.71 -10.93 4.75
N LYS A 75 -7.92 -10.55 5.17
CA LYS A 75 -8.19 -9.24 5.78
C LYS A 75 -7.35 -9.03 7.04
N GLU A 76 -7.17 -10.06 7.86
CA GLU A 76 -6.33 -10.02 9.06
C GLU A 76 -4.87 -9.76 8.72
N LYS A 77 -4.35 -10.41 7.67
CA LYS A 77 -2.98 -10.17 7.20
C LYS A 77 -2.80 -8.74 6.70
N ILE A 78 -3.73 -8.25 5.88
CA ILE A 78 -3.72 -6.87 5.37
C ILE A 78 -3.72 -5.88 6.54
N MET A 79 -4.65 -6.01 7.48
CA MET A 79 -4.74 -5.12 8.64
C MET A 79 -3.47 -5.16 9.49
N LYS A 80 -2.90 -6.36 9.70
CA LYS A 80 -1.65 -6.53 10.44
C LYS A 80 -0.48 -5.84 9.74
N ASP A 81 -0.35 -6.00 8.43
CA ASP A 81 0.73 -5.40 7.66
C ASP A 81 0.60 -3.85 7.65
N ILE A 82 -0.61 -3.31 7.46
CA ILE A 82 -0.87 -1.87 7.56
C ILE A 82 -0.57 -1.34 8.96
N CYS A 83 -1.06 -2.00 10.01
CA CYS A 83 -0.86 -1.58 11.40
C CYS A 83 0.62 -1.57 11.79
N LYS A 84 1.38 -2.57 11.34
CA LYS A 84 2.81 -2.70 11.60
C LYS A 84 3.60 -1.50 11.07
N ASP A 85 3.30 -1.04 9.86
CA ASP A 85 4.07 0.00 9.18
C ASP A 85 3.41 1.40 9.30
N ALA A 86 2.24 1.50 9.95
CA ALA A 86 1.45 2.71 10.04
C ALA A 86 2.24 3.92 10.56
N ASN A 87 2.95 3.75 11.68
CA ASN A 87 3.72 4.85 12.28
C ASN A 87 4.89 5.31 11.38
N TYR A 88 5.53 4.36 10.70
CA TYR A 88 6.61 4.66 9.77
C TYR A 88 6.09 5.47 8.57
N LEU A 89 5.00 5.03 7.95
CA LEU A 89 4.40 5.72 6.81
C LEU A 89 3.87 7.12 7.17
N LYS A 90 3.33 7.31 8.38
CA LYS A 90 2.95 8.64 8.88
C LYS A 90 4.17 9.55 9.02
N HIS A 91 5.24 9.06 9.63
CA HIS A 91 6.49 9.82 9.77
C HIS A 91 7.07 10.22 8.41
N GLU A 92 7.08 9.30 7.44
CA GLU A 92 7.57 9.58 6.09
C GLU A 92 6.71 10.61 5.35
N ALA A 93 5.39 10.59 5.52
CA ALA A 93 4.53 11.62 4.97
C ALA A 93 4.75 13.00 5.61
N GLU A 94 5.02 13.06 6.91
CA GLU A 94 5.42 14.33 7.56
C GLU A 94 6.76 14.84 7.03
N ARG A 95 7.75 13.96 6.85
CA ARG A 95 9.04 14.30 6.23
C ARG A 95 8.84 14.85 4.83
N GLU A 96 8.05 14.16 4.00
CA GLU A 96 7.68 14.58 2.65
C GLU A 96 7.06 15.98 2.66
N TYR A 97 6.08 16.22 3.54
CA TYR A 97 5.41 17.52 3.67
C TYR A 97 6.39 18.64 4.02
N ARG A 98 7.25 18.43 5.04
CA ARG A 98 8.25 19.42 5.46
C ARG A 98 9.23 19.71 4.32
N TYR A 99 9.72 18.66 3.66
CA TYR A 99 10.64 18.82 2.53
C TYR A 99 10.03 19.67 1.41
N ASN A 100 8.76 19.45 1.08
CA ASN A 100 8.06 20.22 0.06
C ASN A 100 7.76 21.68 0.49
N LEU A 101 7.58 21.94 1.79
CA LEU A 101 7.34 23.28 2.33
C LEU A 101 8.58 24.18 2.20
N TYR A 102 9.77 23.66 2.54
CA TYR A 102 11.03 24.42 2.53
C TYR A 102 11.69 24.56 1.16
N ARG A 103 11.11 23.95 0.13
CA ARG A 103 11.59 24.02 -1.26
C ARG A 103 10.84 25.04 -2.11
N ARG A 104 9.89 25.77 -1.52
CA ARG A 104 9.14 26.87 -2.14
C ARG A 104 9.86 28.21 -1.98
#